data_AF-A0A0F4LJF2-F1
#
_entry.id   AF-A0A0F4LJF2-F1
#
_cell.length_a   1.000
_cell.length_b   1.000
_cell.length_c   1.000
_cell.angle_alpha   90.00
_cell.angle_beta   90.00
_cell.angle_gamma   90.00
#
_symmetry.space_group_name_H-M   'P 1'
#
loop_
_entity.id
_entity.type
_entity.pdbx_description
1 polymer ?
#
loop_
_entity_poly.entity_id
_entity_poly.type
_entity_poly.pdbx_seq_one_letter_code
_entity_poly.pdbx_strand_id
1 'polypeptide(L)'
;MNIDDSFYSLLNSAKHKDGSGLTSSERWTPKVKKSDFKLSDPCEKTLNDEVKSNLFYNFEYLEFLQFEYDSLVLTPVLRAMLVKNYIITGVSIIELCFHFHLSSYIDPNDLSHMSLENKINKEKENSSDYYNLTEEDFRTIHKLRKLRDHVHIYIRKKNSNSYVNKNKEYNMFSPDGDNLDAKKAMGDILFKLFGRKGSKFTKNNEAFNYLKTDK
;
A
#
# COMPACT_ATOMS: atom_id res chain seq x y z
N MET A 1 26.58 -21.14 26.30
CA MET A 1 26.83 -20.30 25.11
C MET A 1 26.76 -18.86 25.59
N ASN A 2 27.89 -18.29 25.99
CA ASN A 2 27.96 -16.95 26.57
C ASN A 2 27.73 -15.92 25.47
N ILE A 3 26.74 -15.06 25.65
CA ILE A 3 26.56 -13.86 24.83
C ILE A 3 27.75 -12.96 25.19
N ASP A 4 28.68 -12.87 24.26
CA ASP A 4 29.97 -12.19 24.39
C ASP A 4 29.79 -10.71 24.77
N ASP A 5 30.59 -10.23 25.73
CA ASP A 5 30.62 -8.83 26.21
C ASP A 5 30.86 -7.82 25.07
N SER A 6 31.39 -8.31 23.94
CA SER A 6 31.47 -7.63 22.64
C SER A 6 30.11 -7.08 22.14
N PHE A 7 29.01 -7.83 22.30
CA PHE A 7 27.69 -7.42 21.80
C PHE A 7 27.06 -6.30 22.66
N TYR A 8 27.24 -6.39 23.99
CA TYR A 8 26.82 -5.33 24.91
C TYR A 8 27.68 -4.08 24.78
N SER A 9 28.98 -4.23 24.51
CA SER A 9 29.89 -3.14 24.14
C SER A 9 29.43 -2.43 22.86
N LEU A 10 29.04 -3.18 21.83
CA LEU A 10 28.53 -2.61 20.57
C LEU A 10 27.23 -1.83 20.78
N LEU A 11 26.28 -2.39 21.54
CA LEU A 11 25.01 -1.73 21.90
C LEU A 11 25.21 -0.47 22.76
N ASN A 12 26.20 -0.47 23.66
CA ASN A 12 26.53 0.69 24.48
C ASN A 12 27.31 1.76 23.71
N SER A 13 28.14 1.36 22.74
CA SER A 13 28.82 2.29 21.82
C SER A 13 27.86 2.98 20.85
N ALA A 14 26.76 2.30 20.49
CA ALA A 14 25.66 2.86 19.70
C ALA A 14 24.72 3.77 20.51
N LYS A 15 24.79 3.74 21.85
CA LYS A 15 23.95 4.54 22.74
C LYS A 15 24.56 5.88 23.18
N HIS A 16 25.83 6.17 22.89
CA HIS A 16 26.46 7.42 23.33
C HIS A 16 27.51 7.99 22.36
N LYS A 17 27.06 8.35 21.16
CA LYS A 17 27.60 9.42 20.31
C LYS A 17 26.36 10.06 19.65
N ASP A 18 25.57 10.89 20.30
CA ASP A 18 25.91 12.23 20.76
C ASP A 18 24.91 12.66 21.85
N GLY A 19 25.35 13.48 22.80
CA GLY A 19 24.53 14.08 23.86
C GLY A 19 23.50 15.11 23.38
N SER A 20 23.12 15.10 22.11
CA SER A 20 21.96 15.82 21.58
C SER A 20 21.06 14.78 20.92
N GLY A 21 20.01 14.35 21.63
CA GLY A 21 18.96 13.56 20.99
C GLY A 21 18.48 14.28 19.73
N LEU A 22 18.19 13.53 18.66
CA LEU A 22 17.66 14.09 17.42
C LEU A 22 16.56 15.11 17.74
N THR A 23 16.78 16.35 17.30
CA THR A 23 15.78 17.40 17.33
C THR A 23 14.54 16.93 16.57
N SER A 24 13.36 17.45 16.88
CA SER A 24 12.13 17.05 16.17
C SER A 24 12.24 17.25 14.66
N SER A 25 13.08 18.19 14.20
CA SER A 25 13.40 18.45 12.78
C SER A 25 14.28 17.38 12.12
N GLU A 26 15.01 16.57 12.88
CA GLU A 26 15.90 15.53 12.36
C GLU A 26 15.25 14.15 12.36
N ARG A 27 14.08 14.00 13.01
CA ARG A 27 13.31 12.75 12.99
C ARG A 27 12.56 12.64 11.68
N TRP A 28 12.60 11.46 11.08
CA TRP A 28 11.75 11.20 9.92
C TRP A 28 10.28 11.35 10.32
N THR A 29 9.54 12.10 9.51
CA THR A 29 8.08 12.24 9.62
C THR A 29 7.49 12.04 8.23
N PRO A 30 6.30 11.43 8.12
CA PRO A 30 5.61 11.34 6.84
C PRO A 30 5.37 12.73 6.25
N LYS A 31 5.52 12.83 4.92
CA LYS A 31 5.32 14.05 4.15
C LYS A 31 3.87 14.21 3.72
N VAL A 32 3.18 13.09 3.48
CA VAL A 32 1.75 13.10 3.19
C VAL A 32 1.01 13.67 4.39
N LYS A 33 0.06 14.56 4.15
CA LYS A 33 -0.81 15.17 5.16
C LYS A 33 -2.26 14.85 4.83
N LYS A 34 -3.11 14.79 5.87
CA LYS A 34 -4.56 14.67 5.68
C LYS A 34 -5.11 15.76 4.76
N SER A 35 -4.52 16.95 4.81
CA SER A 35 -4.88 18.04 3.92
C SER A 35 -4.57 17.76 2.45
N ASP A 36 -3.67 16.86 2.07
CA ASP A 36 -3.27 16.67 0.67
C ASP A 36 -4.34 16.01 -0.20
N PHE A 37 -5.34 15.36 0.39
CA PHE A 37 -6.38 14.65 -0.34
C PHE A 37 -7.48 15.58 -0.85
N LYS A 38 -7.88 15.36 -2.10
CA LYS A 38 -9.01 15.99 -2.79
C LYS A 38 -10.11 14.93 -2.97
N LEU A 39 -10.62 14.42 -1.85
CA LEU A 39 -11.72 13.46 -1.86
C LEU A 39 -13.05 14.20 -1.74
N SER A 40 -13.40 14.93 -2.79
CA SER A 40 -14.75 15.45 -3.04
C SER A 40 -15.38 14.57 -4.10
N ASP A 41 -16.51 13.94 -3.81
CA ASP A 41 -17.23 13.07 -4.74
C ASP A 41 -17.67 13.84 -5.98
N PRO A 42 -17.60 13.26 -7.19
CA PRO A 42 -18.36 13.75 -8.34
C PRO A 42 -19.83 14.11 -8.02
N CYS A 43 -20.44 13.48 -7.01
CA CYS A 43 -21.81 13.73 -6.53
C CYS A 43 -21.93 14.60 -5.25
N GLU A 44 -20.90 15.37 -4.86
CA GLU A 44 -20.88 16.22 -3.65
C GLU A 44 -21.07 15.50 -2.30
N LYS A 45 -21.19 14.17 -2.25
CA LYS A 45 -21.15 13.41 -0.99
C LYS A 45 -19.71 13.26 -0.53
N THR A 46 -19.31 14.08 0.43
CA THR A 46 -17.99 13.91 1.06
C THR A 46 -17.84 12.50 1.63
N LEU A 47 -16.73 11.83 1.29
CA LEU A 47 -16.25 10.68 2.06
C LEU A 47 -16.28 11.08 3.55
N ASN A 48 -16.88 10.21 4.37
CA ASN A 48 -16.83 10.34 5.82
C ASN A 48 -15.37 10.63 6.24
N ASP A 49 -15.19 11.57 7.16
CA ASP A 49 -13.89 11.97 7.67
C ASP A 49 -13.08 10.81 8.26
N GLU A 50 -13.74 9.75 8.74
CA GLU A 50 -13.12 8.48 9.13
C GLU A 50 -12.44 7.79 7.95
N VAL A 51 -13.13 7.70 6.80
CA VAL A 51 -12.56 7.06 5.60
C VAL A 51 -11.39 7.89 5.04
N LYS A 52 -11.49 9.22 5.07
CA LYS A 52 -10.37 10.10 4.73
C LYS A 52 -9.19 9.92 5.67
N SER A 53 -9.46 9.78 6.97
CA SER A 53 -8.41 9.55 7.98
C SER A 53 -7.76 8.18 7.77
N ASN A 54 -8.54 7.14 7.49
CA ASN A 54 -8.02 5.81 7.18
C ASN A 54 -7.17 5.83 5.90
N LEU A 55 -7.59 6.54 4.85
CA LEU A 55 -6.78 6.68 3.64
C LEU A 55 -5.46 7.37 3.94
N PHE A 56 -5.50 8.48 4.69
CA PHE A 56 -4.32 9.20 5.13
C PHE A 56 -3.34 8.30 5.89
N TYR A 57 -3.81 7.55 6.89
CA TYR A 57 -2.97 6.62 7.65
C TYR A 57 -2.36 5.51 6.77
N ASN A 58 -3.10 5.01 5.77
CA ASN A 58 -2.55 4.03 4.83
C ASN A 58 -1.39 4.62 4.01
N PHE A 59 -1.47 5.89 3.61
CA PHE A 59 -0.38 6.55 2.89
C PHE A 59 0.82 6.87 3.78
N GLU A 60 0.60 7.33 5.01
CA GLU A 60 1.70 7.48 5.98
C GLU A 60 2.43 6.15 6.19
N TYR A 61 1.68 5.05 6.31
CA TYR A 61 2.24 3.73 6.44
C TYR A 61 3.00 3.28 5.19
N LEU A 62 2.49 3.52 3.97
CA LEU A 62 3.24 3.25 2.73
C LEU A 62 4.54 4.06 2.65
N GLU A 63 4.52 5.33 3.06
CA GLU A 63 5.71 6.17 3.07
C GLU A 63 6.75 5.66 4.08
N PHE A 64 6.29 5.20 5.24
CA PHE A 64 7.13 4.54 6.24
C PHE A 64 7.74 3.24 5.71
N LEU A 65 6.94 2.36 5.10
CA LEU A 65 7.43 1.12 4.49
C LEU A 65 8.45 1.40 3.39
N GLN A 66 8.24 2.44 2.58
CA GLN A 66 9.20 2.88 1.57
C GLN A 66 10.52 3.35 2.22
N PHE A 67 10.42 4.15 3.28
CA PHE A 67 11.58 4.63 4.02
C PHE A 67 12.40 3.49 4.63
N GLU A 68 11.76 2.52 5.28
CA GLU A 68 12.43 1.33 5.83
C GLU A 68 13.10 0.50 4.73
N TYR A 69 12.40 0.31 3.60
CA TYR A 69 12.91 -0.46 2.47
C TYR A 69 14.19 0.16 1.86
N ASP A 70 14.23 1.49 1.78
CA ASP A 70 15.33 2.24 1.15
C ASP A 70 16.51 2.49 2.11
N SER A 71 16.22 2.67 3.41
CA SER A 71 17.21 3.17 4.38
C SER A 71 17.88 2.06 5.20
N LEU A 72 17.26 0.88 5.31
CA LEU A 72 17.75 -0.18 6.18
C LEU A 72 18.43 -1.31 5.40
N VAL A 73 19.49 -1.87 6.00
CA VAL A 73 20.08 -3.13 5.55
C VAL A 73 19.24 -4.28 6.11
N LEU A 74 18.31 -4.75 5.29
CA LEU A 74 17.33 -5.76 5.66
C LEU A 74 17.74 -7.15 5.18
N THR A 75 17.50 -8.18 6.01
CA THR A 75 17.54 -9.57 5.56
C THR A 75 16.49 -9.81 4.47
N PRO A 76 16.66 -10.83 3.61
CA PRO A 76 15.65 -11.17 2.61
C PRO A 76 14.25 -11.35 3.20
N VAL A 77 14.18 -11.89 4.43
CA VAL A 77 12.93 -12.11 5.16
C VAL A 77 12.22 -10.82 5.49
N LEU A 78 12.94 -9.86 6.04
CA LEU A 78 12.38 -8.56 6.37
C LEU A 78 12.01 -7.78 5.10
N ARG A 79 12.82 -7.86 4.03
CA ARG A 79 12.47 -7.26 2.73
C ARG A 79 11.16 -7.81 2.18
N ALA A 80 10.98 -9.12 2.18
CA ALA A 80 9.75 -9.77 1.73
C ALA A 80 8.53 -9.34 2.57
N MET A 81 8.70 -9.19 3.89
CA MET A 81 7.64 -8.69 4.78
C MET A 81 7.24 -7.25 4.47
N LEU A 82 8.20 -6.37 4.21
CA LEU A 82 7.90 -4.99 3.82
C LEU A 82 7.15 -4.92 2.49
N VAL A 83 7.62 -5.65 1.47
CA VAL A 83 6.94 -5.70 0.15
C VAL A 83 5.53 -6.24 0.30
N LYS A 84 5.35 -7.31 1.07
CA LYS A 84 4.03 -7.88 1.37
C LYS A 84 3.10 -6.84 1.99
N ASN A 85 3.54 -6.13 3.03
CA ASN A 85 2.73 -5.09 3.67
C ASN A 85 2.41 -3.95 2.69
N TYR A 86 3.38 -3.56 1.85
CA TYR A 86 3.19 -2.54 0.83
C TYR A 86 2.10 -2.93 -0.19
N ILE A 87 2.11 -4.18 -0.66
CA ILE A 87 1.09 -4.73 -1.57
C ILE A 87 -0.30 -4.74 -0.90
N ILE A 88 -0.41 -5.25 0.33
CA ILE A 88 -1.69 -5.34 1.04
C ILE A 88 -2.29 -3.94 1.20
N THR A 89 -1.50 -2.99 1.71
CA THR A 89 -1.93 -1.62 1.91
C THR A 89 -2.29 -0.94 0.59
N GLY A 90 -1.46 -1.10 -0.44
CA GLY A 90 -1.72 -0.53 -1.76
C GLY A 90 -2.99 -1.07 -2.43
N VAL A 91 -3.26 -2.38 -2.36
CA VAL A 91 -4.50 -2.95 -2.90
C VAL A 91 -5.72 -2.44 -2.13
N SER A 92 -5.64 -2.29 -0.81
CA SER A 92 -6.72 -1.70 0.00
C SER A 92 -7.03 -0.25 -0.39
N ILE A 93 -6.00 0.55 -0.71
CA ILE A 93 -6.19 1.91 -1.24
C ILE A 93 -6.90 1.89 -2.60
N ILE A 94 -6.47 1.02 -3.51
CA ILE A 94 -7.10 0.88 -4.84
C ILE A 94 -8.57 0.47 -4.69
N GLU A 95 -8.85 -0.50 -3.82
CA GLU A 95 -10.20 -0.96 -3.54
C GLU A 95 -11.10 0.16 -3.02
N LEU A 96 -10.59 1.02 -2.14
CA LEU A 96 -11.31 2.19 -1.67
C LEU A 96 -11.57 3.19 -2.81
N CYS A 97 -10.57 3.43 -3.67
CA CYS A 97 -10.73 4.36 -4.80
C CYS A 97 -11.83 3.89 -5.76
N PHE A 98 -11.86 2.59 -6.08
CA PHE A 98 -12.89 2.01 -6.95
C PHE A 98 -14.26 2.00 -6.26
N HIS A 99 -14.32 1.64 -4.99
CA HIS A 99 -15.57 1.72 -4.23
C HIS A 99 -16.14 3.14 -4.26
N PHE A 100 -15.29 4.15 -4.06
CA PHE A 100 -15.73 5.53 -4.07
C PHE A 100 -16.31 5.96 -5.42
N HIS A 101 -15.59 5.72 -6.53
CA HIS A 101 -16.10 6.08 -7.85
C HIS A 101 -17.35 5.30 -8.24
N LEU A 102 -17.38 3.98 -8.02
CA LEU A 102 -18.57 3.16 -8.26
C LEU A 102 -19.78 3.62 -7.45
N SER A 103 -19.58 4.16 -6.24
CA SER A 103 -20.68 4.65 -5.41
C SER A 103 -21.43 5.85 -6.00
N SER A 104 -20.85 6.53 -7.00
CA SER A 104 -21.52 7.62 -7.72
C SER A 104 -22.60 7.14 -8.69
N TYR A 105 -22.62 5.85 -9.06
CA TYR A 105 -23.59 5.30 -10.04
C TYR A 105 -24.09 3.88 -9.75
N ILE A 106 -23.64 3.22 -8.68
CA ILE A 106 -24.10 1.89 -8.26
C ILE A 106 -24.81 2.00 -6.91
N ASP A 107 -25.90 1.24 -6.75
CA ASP A 107 -26.62 1.16 -5.48
C ASP A 107 -25.67 0.74 -4.32
N PRO A 108 -25.71 1.43 -3.17
CA PRO A 108 -24.83 1.12 -2.05
C PRO A 108 -24.93 -0.32 -1.54
N ASN A 109 -26.11 -0.95 -1.58
CA ASN A 109 -26.28 -2.33 -1.12
C ASN A 109 -25.55 -3.29 -2.06
N ASP A 110 -25.73 -3.13 -3.37
CA ASP A 110 -25.04 -3.92 -4.38
C ASP A 110 -23.52 -3.74 -4.31
N LEU A 111 -23.08 -2.49 -4.12
CA LEU A 111 -21.66 -2.14 -4.05
C LEU A 111 -20.98 -2.70 -2.80
N SER A 112 -21.68 -2.72 -1.65
CA SER A 112 -21.14 -3.24 -0.39
C SER A 112 -20.81 -4.73 -0.43
N HIS A 113 -21.57 -5.50 -1.23
CA HIS A 113 -21.36 -6.94 -1.42
C HIS A 113 -20.45 -7.27 -2.61
N MET A 114 -20.02 -6.25 -3.36
CA MET A 114 -19.19 -6.44 -4.56
C MET A 114 -17.74 -6.79 -4.18
N SER A 115 -17.24 -7.90 -4.71
CA SER A 115 -15.83 -8.28 -4.58
C SER A 115 -14.91 -7.26 -5.29
N LEU A 116 -13.66 -7.15 -4.86
CA LEU A 116 -12.66 -6.32 -5.56
C LEU A 116 -12.50 -6.72 -7.03
N GLU A 117 -12.63 -8.01 -7.35
CA GLU A 117 -12.61 -8.49 -8.74
C GLU A 117 -13.73 -7.88 -9.58
N ASN A 118 -14.95 -7.87 -9.04
CA ASN A 118 -16.08 -7.28 -9.72
C ASN A 118 -15.94 -5.76 -9.82
N LYS A 119 -15.38 -5.10 -8.80
CA LYS A 119 -15.05 -3.66 -8.87
C LYS A 119 -14.04 -3.38 -9.99
N ILE A 120 -12.96 -4.17 -10.09
CA ILE A 120 -11.96 -4.06 -11.16
C ILE A 120 -12.61 -4.21 -12.55
N ASN A 121 -13.45 -5.23 -12.72
CA ASN A 121 -14.12 -5.48 -14.01
C ASN A 121 -15.07 -4.34 -14.36
N LYS A 122 -15.88 -3.88 -13.40
CA LYS A 122 -16.76 -2.73 -13.61
C LYS A 122 -15.98 -1.47 -13.93
N GLU A 123 -14.89 -1.19 -13.24
CA GLU A 123 -14.07 -0.02 -13.53
C GLU A 123 -13.40 -0.11 -14.88
N LYS A 124 -12.99 -1.31 -15.31
CA LYS A 124 -12.46 -1.54 -16.65
C LYS A 124 -13.52 -1.33 -17.73
N GLU A 125 -14.74 -1.85 -17.54
CA GLU A 125 -15.87 -1.67 -18.47
C GLU A 125 -16.36 -0.22 -18.53
N ASN A 126 -16.35 0.47 -17.39
CA ASN A 126 -16.82 1.84 -17.23
C ASN A 126 -15.67 2.85 -17.20
N SER A 127 -14.46 2.48 -17.65
CA SER A 127 -13.28 3.37 -17.68
C SER A 127 -13.49 4.49 -18.67
N SER A 128 -14.30 5.45 -18.23
CA SER A 128 -14.20 6.85 -18.51
C SER A 128 -12.82 7.34 -18.07
N ASP A 129 -12.40 8.48 -18.60
CA ASP A 129 -11.14 9.17 -18.32
C ASP A 129 -10.87 9.51 -16.83
N TYR A 130 -11.67 9.01 -15.87
CA TYR A 130 -11.61 9.35 -14.45
C TYR A 130 -10.25 9.04 -13.81
N TYR A 131 -9.71 7.84 -14.08
CA TYR A 131 -8.43 7.40 -13.50
C TYR A 131 -7.23 7.51 -14.44
N ASN A 132 -7.47 7.66 -15.75
CA ASN A 132 -6.44 7.56 -16.79
C ASN A 132 -5.56 6.28 -16.64
N LEU A 133 -6.21 5.17 -16.30
CA LEU A 133 -5.59 3.84 -16.23
C LEU A 133 -5.78 3.12 -17.58
N THR A 134 -4.74 2.39 -17.99
CA THR A 134 -4.74 1.60 -19.23
C THR A 134 -5.21 0.16 -18.97
N GLU A 135 -5.49 -0.57 -20.05
CA GLU A 135 -5.75 -2.02 -19.99
C GLU A 135 -4.63 -2.80 -19.28
N GLU A 136 -3.37 -2.41 -19.48
CA GLU A 136 -2.24 -3.04 -18.80
C GLU A 136 -2.20 -2.70 -17.30
N ASP A 137 -2.67 -1.51 -16.91
CA ASP A 137 -2.82 -1.14 -15.51
C ASP A 137 -3.86 -2.02 -14.82
N PHE A 138 -5.00 -2.28 -15.44
CA PHE A 138 -6.00 -3.18 -14.90
C PHE A 138 -5.50 -4.64 -14.79
N ARG A 139 -4.72 -5.11 -15.77
CA ARG A 139 -4.05 -6.42 -15.68
C ARG A 139 -3.07 -6.48 -14.51
N THR A 140 -2.32 -5.40 -14.30
CA THR A 140 -1.37 -5.25 -13.20
C THR A 140 -2.09 -5.25 -11.85
N ILE A 141 -3.15 -4.44 -11.69
CA ILE A 141 -4.00 -4.41 -10.50
C ILE A 141 -4.57 -5.79 -10.21
N HIS A 142 -5.02 -6.51 -11.24
CA HIS A 142 -5.54 -7.86 -11.07
C HIS A 142 -4.48 -8.87 -10.58
N LYS A 143 -3.23 -8.78 -11.06
CA LYS A 143 -2.10 -9.57 -10.53
C LYS A 143 -1.79 -9.22 -9.07
N LEU A 144 -1.73 -7.93 -8.74
CA LEU A 144 -1.48 -7.42 -7.38
C LEU A 144 -2.58 -7.85 -6.39
N ARG A 145 -3.85 -7.82 -6.81
CA ARG A 145 -4.98 -8.37 -6.04
C ARG A 145 -4.75 -9.83 -5.71
N LYS A 146 -4.44 -10.66 -6.70
CA LYS A 146 -4.18 -12.09 -6.46
C LYS A 146 -3.07 -12.28 -5.44
N LEU A 147 -1.99 -11.51 -5.58
CA LEU A 147 -0.86 -11.55 -4.64
C LEU A 147 -1.28 -11.15 -3.21
N ARG A 148 -2.15 -10.15 -3.03
CA ARG A 148 -2.78 -9.86 -1.73
C ARG A 148 -3.61 -11.05 -1.23
N ASP A 149 -4.44 -11.65 -2.08
CA ASP A 149 -5.34 -12.75 -1.66
C ASP A 149 -4.55 -13.98 -1.18
N HIS A 150 -3.35 -14.18 -1.74
CA HIS A 150 -2.35 -15.17 -1.33
C HIS A 150 -1.77 -14.95 0.08
N VAL A 151 -1.76 -13.71 0.57
CA VAL A 151 -1.33 -13.39 1.95
C VAL A 151 -2.23 -14.03 3.01
N HIS A 152 -3.51 -14.25 2.73
CA HIS A 152 -4.44 -14.82 3.69
C HIS A 152 -4.11 -16.32 3.93
N ILE A 153 -3.30 -16.56 4.96
CA ILE A 153 -2.71 -17.86 5.33
C ILE A 153 -3.79 -18.94 5.59
N TYR A 154 -5.02 -18.53 5.89
CA TYR A 154 -6.12 -19.42 6.23
C TYR A 154 -7.29 -19.25 5.26
N ILE A 155 -7.53 -20.30 4.46
CA ILE A 155 -8.76 -20.43 3.70
C ILE A 155 -9.66 -21.41 4.47
N ARG A 156 -10.87 -20.94 4.82
CA ARG A 156 -11.93 -21.84 5.33
C ARG A 156 -12.32 -22.78 4.21
N LYS A 157 -12.22 -24.09 4.42
CA LYS A 157 -12.71 -25.07 3.43
C LYS A 157 -14.21 -24.84 3.25
N LYS A 158 -14.66 -24.62 2.01
CA LYS A 158 -16.08 -24.74 1.67
C LYS A 158 -16.50 -26.15 2.10
N ASN A 159 -17.38 -26.23 3.10
CA ASN A 159 -17.94 -27.45 3.70
C ASN A 159 -17.19 -28.07 4.90
N SER A 160 -16.30 -27.34 5.59
CA SER A 160 -15.86 -27.75 6.94
C SER A 160 -15.53 -26.57 7.86
N ASN A 161 -15.59 -26.79 9.18
CA ASN A 161 -15.06 -25.86 10.18
C ASN A 161 -13.52 -25.93 10.29
N SER A 162 -12.85 -26.49 9.29
CA SER A 162 -11.39 -26.64 9.25
C SER A 162 -10.77 -25.58 8.34
N TYR A 163 -9.73 -24.93 8.85
CA TYR A 163 -8.90 -24.00 8.09
C TYR A 163 -7.71 -24.75 7.50
N VAL A 164 -7.43 -24.53 6.22
CA VAL A 164 -6.21 -25.05 5.59
C VAL A 164 -5.16 -23.95 5.64
N ASN A 165 -4.03 -24.26 6.27
CA ASN A 165 -2.86 -23.42 6.25
C ASN A 165 -2.17 -23.55 4.87
N LYS A 166 -2.21 -22.51 4.04
CA LYS A 166 -1.38 -22.42 2.83
C LYS A 166 0.04 -22.01 3.23
N ASN A 167 0.73 -22.86 3.97
CA ASN A 167 2.08 -22.58 4.46
C ASN A 167 3.11 -22.82 3.34
N LYS A 168 3.13 -22.01 2.27
CA LYS A 168 4.17 -22.07 1.20
C LYS A 168 4.47 -20.76 0.44
N GLU A 169 4.09 -19.57 0.93
CA GLU A 169 4.12 -18.36 0.08
C GLU A 169 5.06 -17.24 0.56
N TYR A 170 6.06 -17.54 1.40
CA TYR A 170 7.16 -16.61 1.67
C TYR A 170 7.96 -16.29 0.38
N ASN A 171 8.19 -17.31 -0.46
CA ASN A 171 8.91 -17.16 -1.72
C ASN A 171 8.16 -16.31 -2.76
N MET A 172 6.82 -16.13 -2.60
CA MET A 172 6.03 -15.26 -3.48
C MET A 172 6.29 -13.77 -3.27
N PHE A 173 7.02 -13.40 -2.20
CA PHE A 173 7.48 -12.03 -1.96
C PHE A 173 9.01 -11.96 -1.83
N SER A 174 9.71 -13.06 -2.14
CA SER A 174 11.18 -13.10 -2.06
C SER A 174 11.78 -12.09 -3.03
N PRO A 175 12.79 -11.31 -2.62
CA PRO A 175 13.45 -10.30 -3.46
C PRO A 175 14.23 -10.89 -4.65
N ASP A 176 14.45 -12.21 -4.67
CA ASP A 176 15.13 -12.91 -5.77
C ASP A 176 14.08 -13.38 -6.82
N GLY A 177 13.75 -12.52 -7.80
CA GLY A 177 12.83 -12.82 -8.92
C GLY A 177 11.80 -11.72 -9.25
N ASP A 178 10.72 -12.08 -9.95
CA ASP A 178 9.59 -11.27 -10.47
C ASP A 178 8.80 -10.40 -9.42
N ASN A 179 9.27 -10.29 -8.17
CA ASN A 179 8.55 -9.63 -7.06
C ASN A 179 9.06 -8.22 -6.73
N LEU A 180 10.30 -7.86 -7.07
CA LEU A 180 10.76 -6.46 -7.05
C LEU A 180 9.85 -5.62 -7.98
N ASP A 181 9.40 -6.25 -9.07
CA ASP A 181 8.43 -5.71 -10.00
C ASP A 181 7.04 -5.52 -9.36
N ALA A 182 6.66 -6.27 -8.33
CA ALA A 182 5.35 -6.13 -7.70
C ALA A 182 5.26 -4.87 -6.81
N LYS A 183 6.30 -4.58 -6.02
CA LYS A 183 6.39 -3.32 -5.27
C LYS A 183 6.44 -2.14 -6.24
N LYS A 184 7.27 -2.23 -7.28
CA LYS A 184 7.37 -1.22 -8.35
C LYS A 184 6.01 -1.00 -9.01
N ALA A 185 5.38 -2.06 -9.50
CA ALA A 185 4.05 -2.00 -10.12
C ALA A 185 3.00 -1.37 -9.20
N MET A 186 2.99 -1.70 -7.90
CA MET A 186 2.09 -1.07 -6.94
C MET A 186 2.37 0.44 -6.81
N GLY A 187 3.65 0.82 -6.66
CA GLY A 187 4.08 2.21 -6.63
C GLY A 187 3.62 2.98 -7.88
N ASP A 188 3.80 2.40 -9.06
CA ASP A 188 3.42 3.00 -10.34
C ASP A 188 1.91 3.21 -10.47
N ILE A 189 1.10 2.23 -10.07
CA ILE A 189 -0.36 2.36 -10.07
C ILE A 189 -0.80 3.47 -9.10
N LEU A 190 -0.29 3.47 -7.87
CA LEU A 190 -0.65 4.50 -6.89
C LEU A 190 -0.13 5.88 -7.32
N PHE A 191 1.03 5.96 -7.96
CA PHE A 191 1.56 7.21 -8.51
C PHE A 191 0.70 7.73 -9.67
N LYS A 192 0.16 6.85 -10.53
CA LYS A 192 -0.81 7.25 -11.57
C LYS A 192 -2.06 7.85 -10.94
N LEU A 193 -2.58 7.24 -9.88
CA LEU A 193 -3.79 7.68 -9.19
C LEU A 193 -3.60 8.98 -8.39
N PHE A 194 -2.47 9.14 -7.69
CA PHE A 194 -2.25 10.25 -6.74
C PHE A 194 -1.10 11.18 -7.15
N GLY A 195 0.00 10.67 -7.67
CA GLY A 195 1.20 11.46 -7.95
C GLY A 195 1.24 12.21 -9.29
N ARG A 196 0.30 11.94 -10.22
CA ARG A 196 0.22 12.65 -11.50
C ARG A 196 -0.56 13.96 -11.41
N LYS A 197 -0.03 15.02 -12.04
CA LYS A 197 -0.75 16.28 -12.23
C LYS A 197 -2.14 16.00 -12.83
N GLY A 198 -3.16 16.60 -12.23
CA GLY A 198 -4.56 16.39 -12.63
C GLY A 198 -5.25 15.20 -11.95
N SER A 199 -4.59 14.52 -11.00
CA SER A 199 -5.22 13.51 -10.14
C SER A 199 -6.55 14.04 -9.55
N LYS A 200 -7.56 13.18 -9.58
CA LYS A 200 -8.86 13.46 -8.95
C LYS A 200 -8.82 13.30 -7.44
N PHE A 201 -7.78 12.68 -6.88
CA PHE A 201 -7.70 12.26 -5.48
C PHE A 201 -6.84 13.14 -4.59
N THR A 202 -6.02 14.02 -5.16
CA THR A 202 -5.14 14.90 -4.38
C THR A 202 -5.07 16.31 -4.96
N LYS A 203 -4.80 17.28 -4.09
CA LYS A 203 -4.41 18.64 -4.47
C LYS A 203 -2.89 18.89 -4.36
N ASN A 204 -2.14 17.94 -3.84
CA ASN A 204 -0.69 18.01 -3.66
C ASN A 204 -0.04 16.72 -4.17
N ASN A 205 0.16 16.66 -5.48
CA ASN A 205 0.77 15.50 -6.13
C ASN A 205 2.20 15.22 -5.66
N GLU A 206 2.92 16.27 -5.23
CA GLU A 206 4.33 16.15 -4.83
C GLU A 206 4.51 15.36 -3.53
N ALA A 207 3.51 15.38 -2.64
CA ALA A 207 3.49 14.55 -1.43
C ALA A 207 3.61 13.05 -1.76
N PHE A 208 3.19 12.64 -2.95
CA PHE A 208 3.19 11.25 -3.41
C PHE A 208 4.40 10.90 -4.28
N ASN A 209 5.41 11.77 -4.37
CA ASN A 209 6.63 11.51 -5.16
C ASN A 209 7.44 10.31 -4.65
N TYR A 210 7.26 9.89 -3.40
CA TYR A 210 7.92 8.69 -2.87
C TYR A 210 7.42 7.40 -3.53
N LEU A 211 6.26 7.42 -4.20
CA LEU A 211 5.73 6.30 -4.97
C LEU A 211 6.42 6.13 -6.33
N LYS A 212 7.22 7.12 -6.78
CA LYS A 212 7.97 7.02 -8.03
C LYS A 212 9.03 5.93 -7.91
N THR A 213 9.03 5.04 -8.89
CA THR A 213 9.87 3.84 -8.90
C THR A 213 11.07 3.96 -9.82
N ASP A 214 11.08 4.98 -10.68
CA ASP A 214 12.23 5.37 -11.49
C ASP A 214 13.03 6.44 -10.72
N LYS A 215 14.00 5.99 -9.92
CA LYS A 215 15.07 6.82 -9.37
C LYS A 215 16.42 6.21 -9.69
#